data_AF-A0A8H7CGT0-F1
#
_entry.id   AF-A0A8H7CGT0-F1
#
_cell.length_a   1.000
_cell.length_b   1.000
_cell.length_c   1.000
_cell.angle_alpha   90.00
_cell.angle_beta   90.00
_cell.angle_gamma   90.00
#
_symmetry.space_group_name_H-M   'P 1'
#
loop_
_entity.id
_entity.type
_entity.pdbx_description
1 polymer ?
#
loop_
_entity_poly.entity_id
_entity_poly.type
_entity_poly.pdbx_seq_one_letter_code
_entity_poly.pdbx_strand_id
1 'polypeptide(L)'
;MRQKWGKNGNFERRYCLVDDSWTIDKGMTVSVLQNPLRTRLHTTGERPFVVPPHWHTMHDEHHIVLKGTLFVTQDGVRKVVRPEDGPLLTRRGVVHSLEILAGEEAIIEETTLQSDEVTEQKTIFFRSLFFPGVMQSFLSVMQVFYHGDGYPELPTGIRWLEWLMVVFLGGWVAPVARV
;
A
#
# COMPACT_ATOMS: atom_id res chain seq x y z
N MET A 1 -21.64 6.19 -23.09
CA MET A 1 -21.76 4.74 -23.40
C MET A 1 -21.83 3.98 -22.09
N ARG A 2 -22.93 3.25 -21.84
CA ARG A 2 -23.12 2.42 -20.64
C ARG A 2 -22.39 1.09 -20.81
N GLN A 3 -21.45 0.76 -19.94
CA GLN A 3 -20.92 -0.60 -19.84
C GLN A 3 -22.01 -1.53 -19.30
N LYS A 4 -22.36 -2.56 -20.06
CA LYS A 4 -23.30 -3.60 -19.67
C LYS A 4 -22.55 -4.63 -18.81
N TRP A 5 -23.02 -4.83 -17.58
CA TRP A 5 -22.64 -5.96 -16.74
C TRP A 5 -23.24 -7.24 -17.34
N GLY A 6 -22.37 -8.14 -17.78
CA GLY A 6 -22.75 -9.45 -18.31
C GLY A 6 -23.14 -10.40 -17.19
N LYS A 7 -24.39 -10.88 -17.21
CA LYS A 7 -24.81 -12.08 -16.49
C LYS A 7 -24.16 -13.28 -17.17
N ASN A 8 -23.12 -13.84 -16.56
CA ASN A 8 -22.74 -15.26 -16.60
C ASN A 8 -21.44 -15.42 -15.80
N GLY A 9 -21.53 -16.12 -14.68
CA GLY A 9 -20.44 -16.38 -13.74
C GLY A 9 -19.40 -17.36 -14.28
N ASN A 10 -18.54 -16.87 -15.16
CA ASN A 10 -17.23 -17.46 -15.39
C ASN A 10 -16.19 -16.35 -15.15
N PHE A 11 -15.73 -16.25 -13.90
CA PHE A 11 -14.48 -15.56 -13.61
C PHE A 11 -13.40 -16.42 -14.27
N GLU A 12 -13.02 -16.10 -15.51
CA GLU A 12 -11.79 -16.63 -16.08
C GLU A 12 -10.69 -16.36 -15.06
N ARG A 13 -10.13 -17.42 -14.48
CA ARG A 13 -8.88 -17.34 -13.74
C ARG A 13 -7.80 -16.91 -14.73
N ARG A 14 -7.71 -15.60 -14.98
CA ARG A 14 -6.52 -15.02 -15.56
C ARG A 14 -5.39 -15.37 -14.60
N TYR A 15 -4.49 -16.23 -15.06
CA TYR A 15 -3.32 -16.62 -14.30
C TYR A 15 -2.57 -15.33 -13.93
N CYS A 16 -2.63 -14.98 -12.65
CA CYS A 16 -1.82 -13.88 -12.13
C CYS A 16 -0.44 -14.47 -11.91
N LEU A 17 0.50 -14.09 -12.76
CA LEU A 17 1.88 -14.52 -12.62
C LEU A 17 2.44 -13.78 -11.40
N VAL A 18 2.94 -14.53 -10.42
CA VAL A 18 3.76 -13.93 -9.35
C VAL A 18 5.10 -13.61 -9.99
N ASP A 19 5.40 -12.33 -10.13
CA ASP A 19 6.68 -11.86 -10.67
C ASP A 19 7.77 -11.97 -9.62
N ASP A 20 7.43 -11.55 -8.39
CA ASP A 20 8.38 -11.47 -7.30
C ASP A 20 7.66 -11.65 -5.96
N SER A 21 8.37 -12.18 -4.96
CA SER A 21 7.81 -12.39 -3.62
C SER A 21 8.92 -12.45 -2.57
N TRP A 22 8.73 -11.75 -1.46
CA TRP A 22 9.69 -11.71 -0.36
C TRP A 22 8.99 -11.64 0.99
N THR A 23 9.67 -12.14 2.02
CA THR A 23 9.20 -12.11 3.41
C THR A 23 9.59 -10.79 4.05
N ILE A 24 8.62 -10.09 4.65
CA ILE A 24 8.83 -8.77 5.30
C ILE A 24 8.90 -8.87 6.83
N ASP A 25 8.25 -9.87 7.41
CA ASP A 25 8.36 -10.26 8.82
C ASP A 25 7.95 -11.74 8.95
N LYS A 26 8.08 -12.31 10.15
CA LYS A 26 7.67 -13.68 10.45
C LYS A 26 6.18 -13.87 10.11
N GLY A 27 5.93 -14.77 9.17
CA GLY A 27 4.57 -15.08 8.71
C GLY A 27 3.96 -14.02 7.78
N MET A 28 4.74 -13.06 7.28
CA MET A 28 4.28 -12.00 6.38
C MET A 28 5.09 -11.96 5.10
N THR A 29 4.38 -12.07 3.97
CA THR A 29 4.97 -12.06 2.63
C THR A 29 4.30 -10.97 1.79
N VAL A 30 5.12 -10.25 1.03
CA VAL A 30 4.65 -9.35 -0.02
C VAL A 30 5.01 -9.97 -1.37
N SER A 31 4.07 -9.96 -2.30
CA SER A 31 4.25 -10.45 -3.67
C SER A 31 3.79 -9.42 -4.69
N VAL A 32 4.49 -9.35 -5.81
CA VAL A 32 4.09 -8.56 -6.97
C VAL A 32 3.40 -9.49 -7.96
N LEU A 33 2.17 -9.17 -8.32
CA LEU A 33 1.37 -9.94 -9.26
C LEU A 33 1.28 -9.18 -10.57
N GLN A 34 1.45 -9.88 -11.68
CA GLN A 34 1.28 -9.34 -13.03
C GLN A 34 -0.09 -9.70 -13.60
N ASN A 35 -0.57 -8.88 -14.54
CA ASN A 35 -1.78 -9.11 -15.33
C ASN A 35 -3.09 -9.30 -14.52
N PRO A 36 -3.62 -8.25 -13.86
CA PRO A 36 -3.10 -6.88 -13.78
C PRO A 36 -2.02 -6.71 -12.70
N LEU A 37 -1.19 -5.68 -12.87
CA LEU A 37 -0.15 -5.31 -11.90
C LEU A 37 -0.78 -4.92 -10.56
N ARG A 38 -0.32 -5.55 -9.48
CA ARG A 38 -0.76 -5.26 -8.10
C ARG A 38 0.20 -5.84 -7.08
N THR A 39 0.19 -5.26 -5.90
CA THR A 39 0.93 -5.79 -4.75
C THR A 39 -0.01 -6.62 -3.90
N ARG A 40 0.43 -7.78 -3.43
CA ARG A 40 -0.31 -8.64 -2.52
C ARG A 40 0.45 -8.80 -1.22
N LEU A 41 -0.21 -8.52 -0.11
CA LEU A 41 0.21 -8.90 1.22
C LEU A 41 -0.48 -10.20 1.62
N HIS A 42 0.29 -11.16 2.14
CA HIS A 42 -0.21 -12.34 2.84
C HIS A 42 0.38 -12.36 4.24
N THR A 43 -0.48 -12.46 5.25
CA THR A 43 -0.07 -12.70 6.64
C THR A 43 -0.73 -13.95 7.19
N THR A 44 0.02 -14.76 7.93
CA THR A 44 -0.48 -15.94 8.66
C THR A 44 -1.16 -15.58 9.98
N GLY A 45 -1.14 -14.29 10.36
CA GLY A 45 -1.73 -13.82 11.61
C GLY A 45 -0.83 -13.99 12.84
N GLU A 46 0.44 -14.38 12.68
CA GLU A 46 1.37 -14.50 13.82
C GLU A 46 1.62 -13.16 14.54
N ARG A 47 1.55 -12.06 13.81
CA ARG A 47 1.72 -10.69 14.30
C ARG A 47 0.73 -9.75 13.63
N PRO A 48 0.39 -8.62 14.26
CA PRO A 48 -0.42 -7.62 13.59
C PRO A 48 0.39 -6.97 12.47
N PHE A 49 -0.26 -6.71 11.35
CA PHE A 49 0.31 -5.86 10.29
C PHE A 49 -0.28 -4.47 10.44
N VAL A 50 0.57 -3.45 10.55
CA VAL A 50 0.16 -2.06 10.75
C VAL A 50 0.87 -1.17 9.74
N VAL A 51 0.08 -0.43 8.96
CA VAL A 51 0.56 0.69 8.14
C VAL A 51 0.13 1.98 8.84
N PRO A 52 1.07 2.81 9.32
CA PRO A 52 0.75 4.07 9.99
C PRO A 52 -0.07 5.03 9.10
N PRO A 53 -0.73 6.04 9.69
CA PRO A 53 -1.43 7.07 8.94
C PRO A 53 -0.52 7.79 7.92
N HIS A 54 -0.96 7.82 6.67
CA HIS A 54 -0.25 8.46 5.57
C HIS A 54 -1.23 8.85 4.45
N TRP A 55 -0.73 9.59 3.45
CA TRP A 55 -1.49 9.98 2.27
C TRP A 55 -0.59 10.05 1.03
N HIS A 56 -1.24 10.10 -0.12
CA HIS A 56 -0.62 10.16 -1.45
C HIS A 56 -1.15 11.37 -2.22
N THR A 57 -0.30 12.08 -2.99
CA THR A 57 -0.77 13.25 -3.75
C THR A 57 -1.13 12.90 -5.19
N MET A 58 -0.47 11.91 -5.79
CA MET A 58 -0.56 11.62 -7.22
C MET A 58 -1.60 10.57 -7.54
N HIS A 59 -1.89 9.64 -6.62
CA HIS A 59 -2.65 8.44 -6.91
C HIS A 59 -3.72 8.11 -5.88
N ASP A 60 -4.74 7.40 -6.38
CA ASP A 60 -5.74 6.74 -5.57
C ASP A 60 -5.27 5.30 -5.28
N GLU A 61 -5.77 4.68 -4.22
CA GLU A 61 -5.45 3.29 -3.89
C GLU A 61 -6.71 2.46 -3.74
N HIS A 62 -6.65 1.23 -4.24
CA HIS A 62 -7.71 0.26 -4.13
C HIS A 62 -7.21 -0.93 -3.33
N HIS A 63 -7.88 -1.17 -2.20
CA HIS A 63 -7.61 -2.30 -1.34
C HIS A 63 -8.65 -3.38 -1.59
N ILE A 64 -8.21 -4.59 -1.91
CA ILE A 64 -9.07 -5.74 -2.16
C ILE A 64 -8.72 -6.80 -1.12
N VAL A 65 -9.66 -7.09 -0.22
CA VAL A 65 -9.51 -8.16 0.75
C VAL A 65 -9.93 -9.47 0.09
N LEU A 66 -9.00 -10.42 -0.06
CA LEU A 66 -9.30 -11.75 -0.59
C LEU A 66 -9.60 -12.76 0.51
N LYS A 67 -9.01 -12.56 1.70
CA LYS A 67 -9.19 -13.38 2.89
C LYS A 67 -8.95 -12.54 4.14
N GLY A 68 -9.69 -12.86 5.19
CA GLY A 68 -9.53 -12.25 6.52
C GLY A 68 -10.25 -10.91 6.65
N THR A 69 -9.80 -10.11 7.60
CA THR A 69 -10.38 -8.80 7.93
C THR A 69 -9.30 -7.70 7.85
N LEU A 70 -9.59 -6.62 7.12
CA LEU A 70 -8.77 -5.41 7.08
C LEU A 70 -9.50 -4.29 7.82
N PHE A 71 -8.82 -3.66 8.77
CA PHE A 71 -9.26 -2.40 9.36
C PHE A 71 -8.60 -1.25 8.61
N VAL A 72 -9.42 -0.37 8.02
CA VAL A 72 -8.93 0.83 7.35
C VAL A 72 -9.50 2.05 8.05
N THR A 73 -8.63 2.96 8.46
CA THR A 73 -9.05 4.29 8.92
C THR A 73 -8.89 5.26 7.76
N GLN A 74 -9.92 6.01 7.40
CA GLN A 74 -9.86 7.08 6.40
C GLN A 74 -10.40 8.38 7.03
N ASP A 75 -9.59 9.44 7.05
CA ASP A 75 -9.93 10.73 7.69
C ASP A 75 -10.52 10.56 9.10
N GLY A 76 -9.87 9.71 9.92
CA GLY A 76 -10.29 9.41 11.30
C GLY A 76 -11.47 8.43 11.44
N VAL A 77 -12.10 8.01 10.34
CA VAL A 77 -13.22 7.04 10.37
C VAL A 77 -12.69 5.63 10.11
N ARG A 78 -12.76 4.78 11.15
CA ARG A 78 -12.39 3.36 11.05
C ARG A 78 -13.51 2.54 10.40
N LYS A 79 -13.14 1.74 9.41
CA LYS A 79 -14.00 0.81 8.67
C LYS A 79 -13.43 -0.60 8.81
N VAL A 80 -14.32 -1.57 8.79
CA VAL A 80 -13.98 -3.00 8.68
C VAL A 80 -14.27 -3.40 7.24
N VAL A 81 -13.30 -4.02 6.58
CA VAL A 81 -13.42 -4.47 5.19
C VAL A 81 -13.15 -5.96 5.14
N ARG A 82 -14.05 -6.69 4.49
CA ARG A 82 -14.02 -8.13 4.27
C ARG A 82 -14.17 -8.46 2.79
N PRO A 83 -13.92 -9.72 2.36
CA PRO A 83 -14.03 -10.09 0.97
C PRO A 83 -15.37 -9.77 0.31
N GLU A 84 -16.47 -9.89 1.06
CA GLU A 84 -17.83 -9.60 0.58
C GLU A 84 -18.13 -8.12 0.32
N ASP A 85 -17.34 -7.20 0.90
CA ASP A 85 -17.53 -5.75 0.75
C ASP A 85 -16.99 -5.22 -0.59
N GLY A 86 -16.16 -6.02 -1.27
CA GLY A 86 -15.50 -5.64 -2.52
C GLY A 86 -14.35 -4.64 -2.32
N PRO A 87 -13.86 -4.02 -3.42
CA PRO A 87 -12.72 -3.10 -3.36
C PRO A 87 -13.03 -1.83 -2.56
N LEU A 88 -12.18 -1.50 -1.59
CA LEU A 88 -12.20 -0.22 -0.89
C LEU A 88 -11.33 0.79 -1.65
N LEU A 89 -11.91 1.92 -2.04
CA LEU A 89 -11.20 3.05 -2.61
C LEU A 89 -10.71 4.03 -1.51
N THR A 90 -9.43 4.33 -1.52
CA THR A 90 -8.82 5.48 -0.86
C THR A 90 -8.47 6.51 -1.94
N ARG A 91 -9.06 7.70 -1.85
CA ARG A 91 -8.76 8.78 -2.81
C ARG A 91 -7.45 9.46 -2.44
N ARG A 92 -6.74 9.98 -3.45
CA ARG A 92 -5.59 10.88 -3.27
C ARG A 92 -5.90 11.99 -2.27
N GLY A 93 -4.94 12.29 -1.43
CA GLY A 93 -5.05 13.30 -0.37
C GLY A 93 -5.92 12.91 0.82
N VAL A 94 -6.50 11.70 0.86
CA VAL A 94 -7.17 11.16 2.05
C VAL A 94 -6.11 10.54 2.94
N VAL A 95 -6.09 10.96 4.20
CA VAL A 95 -5.23 10.31 5.19
C VAL A 95 -5.84 8.96 5.52
N HIS A 96 -5.02 7.91 5.48
CA HIS A 96 -5.46 6.58 5.79
C HIS A 96 -4.39 5.72 6.46
N SER A 97 -4.85 4.73 7.21
CA SER A 97 -4.01 3.74 7.89
C SER A 97 -4.63 2.35 7.73
N LEU A 98 -3.80 1.32 7.75
CA LEU A 98 -4.22 -0.07 7.58
C LEU A 98 -3.82 -0.88 8.81
N GLU A 99 -4.68 -1.79 9.22
CA GLU A 99 -4.40 -2.73 10.31
C GLU A 99 -5.02 -4.08 10.02
N ILE A 100 -4.23 -5.13 10.20
CA ILE A 100 -4.68 -6.52 10.30
C ILE A 100 -4.32 -6.98 11.71
N LEU A 101 -5.30 -7.46 12.45
CA LEU A 101 -5.08 -7.94 13.82
C LEU A 101 -4.33 -9.27 13.82
N ALA A 102 -3.57 -9.54 14.88
CA ALA A 102 -2.99 -10.85 15.10
C ALA A 102 -4.07 -11.92 15.33
N GLY A 103 -3.76 -13.17 15.01
CA GLY A 103 -4.61 -14.34 15.21
C GLY A 103 -5.46 -14.72 13.99
N GLU A 104 -5.46 -13.92 12.93
CA GLU A 104 -6.22 -14.19 11.71
C GLU A 104 -5.31 -14.16 10.47
N GLU A 105 -5.39 -15.18 9.63
CA GLU A 105 -4.75 -15.17 8.32
C GLU A 105 -5.49 -14.21 7.38
N ALA A 106 -4.76 -13.32 6.72
CA ALA A 106 -5.33 -12.37 5.79
C ALA A 106 -4.53 -12.28 4.48
N ILE A 107 -5.25 -12.04 3.38
CA ILE A 107 -4.68 -11.81 2.06
C ILE A 107 -5.32 -10.53 1.51
N ILE A 108 -4.49 -9.52 1.26
CA ILE A 108 -4.91 -8.20 0.77
C ILE A 108 -4.14 -7.87 -0.50
N GLU A 109 -4.82 -7.35 -1.49
CA GLU A 109 -4.20 -6.79 -2.68
C GLU A 109 -4.39 -5.27 -2.72
N GLU A 110 -3.36 -4.59 -3.22
CA GLU A 110 -3.33 -3.14 -3.40
C GLU A 110 -2.95 -2.80 -4.86
N THR A 111 -3.69 -1.86 -5.44
CA THR A 111 -3.45 -1.34 -6.80
C THR A 111 -3.84 0.14 -6.87
N THR A 112 -3.18 0.91 -7.75
CA THR A 112 -3.40 2.35 -7.86
C THR A 112 -4.41 2.75 -8.95
N LEU A 113 -4.87 1.79 -9.78
CA LEU A 113 -5.85 1.90 -10.92
C LEU A 113 -5.70 3.09 -11.90
N GLN A 114 -4.78 4.02 -11.67
CA GLN A 114 -4.66 5.26 -12.44
C GLN A 114 -3.93 5.04 -13.76
N SER A 115 -2.85 4.26 -13.75
CA SER A 115 -2.14 3.76 -14.92
C SER A 115 -1.21 2.61 -14.54
N ASP A 116 -0.76 1.84 -15.53
CA ASP A 116 0.25 0.80 -15.32
C ASP A 116 1.56 1.40 -14.79
N GLU A 117 1.96 2.58 -15.27
CA GLU A 117 3.16 3.31 -14.83
C GLU A 117 3.10 3.67 -13.33
N VAL A 118 1.98 4.22 -12.86
CA VAL A 118 1.81 4.56 -11.43
C VAL A 118 1.81 3.28 -10.58
N THR A 119 1.26 2.19 -11.11
CA THR A 119 1.26 0.89 -10.44
C THR A 119 2.68 0.28 -10.38
N GLU A 120 3.49 0.50 -11.42
CA GLU A 120 4.90 0.11 -11.45
C GLU A 120 5.74 0.91 -10.44
N GLN A 121 5.52 2.23 -10.37
CA GLN A 121 6.15 3.06 -9.34
C GLN A 121 5.82 2.58 -7.92
N LYS A 122 4.57 2.20 -7.67
CA LYS A 122 4.15 1.63 -6.39
C LYS A 122 4.85 0.30 -6.08
N THR A 123 5.06 -0.53 -7.10
CA THR A 123 5.81 -1.78 -6.97
C THR A 123 7.26 -1.51 -6.58
N ILE A 124 7.92 -0.53 -7.21
CA ILE A 124 9.28 -0.09 -6.88
C ILE A 124 9.34 0.45 -5.44
N PHE A 125 8.33 1.21 -5.01
CA PHE A 125 8.20 1.68 -3.64
C PHE A 125 8.21 0.52 -2.64
N PHE A 126 7.39 -0.51 -2.82
CA PHE A 126 7.36 -1.66 -1.91
C PHE A 126 8.67 -2.45 -1.91
N ARG A 127 9.26 -2.68 -3.09
CA ARG A 127 10.58 -3.33 -3.19
C ARG A 127 11.65 -2.56 -2.42
N SER A 128 11.63 -1.23 -2.51
CA SER A 128 12.61 -0.36 -1.84
C SER A 128 12.36 -0.27 -0.34
N LEU A 129 11.10 -0.09 0.08
CA LEU A 129 10.74 0.08 1.49
C LEU A 129 11.11 -1.16 2.32
N PHE A 130 10.87 -2.35 1.77
CA PHE A 130 11.12 -3.62 2.44
C PHE A 130 12.49 -4.22 2.14
N PHE A 131 13.38 -3.47 1.47
CA PHE A 131 14.76 -3.90 1.31
C PHE A 131 15.46 -3.92 2.68
N PRO A 132 16.30 -4.94 2.99
CA PRO A 132 16.96 -5.06 4.28
C PRO A 132 17.73 -3.78 4.67
N GLY A 133 17.47 -3.24 5.86
CA GLY A 133 18.14 -2.05 6.39
C GLY A 133 17.39 -0.74 6.17
N VAL A 134 16.44 -0.67 5.23
CA VAL A 134 15.73 0.57 4.90
C VAL A 134 14.80 1.01 6.03
N MET A 135 13.93 0.12 6.52
CA MET A 135 13.00 0.46 7.61
C MET A 135 13.70 0.81 8.93
N GLN A 136 14.98 0.46 9.09
CA GLN A 136 15.80 0.80 10.25
C GLN A 136 16.42 2.21 10.16
N SER A 137 16.38 2.84 8.98
CA SER A 137 16.95 4.16 8.72
C SER A 137 15.85 5.16 8.38
N PHE A 138 15.61 6.11 9.28
CA PHE A 138 14.61 7.16 9.07
C PHE A 138 14.83 7.91 7.75
N LEU A 139 16.08 8.26 7.43
CA LEU A 139 16.40 8.98 6.19
C LEU A 139 16.20 8.12 4.94
N SER A 140 16.51 6.82 4.99
CA SER A 140 16.26 5.90 3.87
C SER A 140 14.76 5.71 3.65
N VAL A 141 13.94 5.64 4.71
CA VAL A 141 12.47 5.64 4.61
C VAL A 141 11.98 6.94 3.96
N MET A 142 12.47 8.10 4.40
CA MET A 142 12.08 9.39 3.80
C MET A 142 12.44 9.47 2.32
N GLN A 143 13.58 8.90 1.91
CA GLN A 143 13.97 8.84 0.50
C GLN A 143 13.03 7.96 -0.33
N VAL A 144 12.68 6.78 0.19
CA VAL A 144 11.68 5.90 -0.46
C VAL A 144 10.33 6.60 -0.55
N PHE A 145 9.92 7.31 0.49
CA PHE A 145 8.67 8.07 0.55
C PHE A 145 8.63 9.21 -0.48
N TYR A 146 9.74 9.93 -0.64
CA TYR A 146 9.89 10.98 -1.65
C TYR A 146 9.68 10.45 -3.07
N HIS A 147 10.25 9.28 -3.41
CA HIS A 147 10.08 8.67 -4.73
C HIS A 147 8.76 7.90 -4.90
N GLY A 148 8.18 7.39 -3.82
CA GLY A 148 6.99 6.57 -3.82
C GLY A 148 5.68 7.31 -3.51
N ASP A 149 5.70 8.64 -3.52
CA ASP A 149 4.53 9.49 -3.26
C ASP A 149 3.89 9.25 -1.87
N GLY A 150 4.68 8.90 -0.85
CA GLY A 150 4.17 8.61 0.50
C GLY A 150 4.43 9.73 1.49
N TYR A 151 3.38 10.26 2.14
CA TYR A 151 3.50 11.32 3.14
C TYR A 151 2.91 10.88 4.48
N PRO A 152 3.72 10.72 5.54
CA PRO A 152 3.21 10.33 6.85
C PRO A 152 2.42 11.49 7.46
N GLU A 153 1.30 11.17 8.12
CA GLU A 153 0.53 12.17 8.85
C GLU A 153 1.32 12.64 10.08
N LEU A 154 1.44 13.95 10.25
CA LEU A 154 2.00 14.57 11.44
C LEU A 154 0.86 14.92 12.41
N PRO A 155 1.11 14.98 13.73
CA PRO A 155 0.08 15.31 14.73
C PRO A 155 -0.66 16.63 14.49
N THR A 156 -0.07 17.55 13.72
CA THR A 156 -0.69 18.83 13.35
C THR A 156 -1.76 18.72 12.26
N GLY A 157 -1.75 17.66 11.45
CA GLY A 157 -2.61 17.47 10.27
C GLY A 157 -2.37 18.48 9.13
N ILE A 158 -1.25 19.20 9.15
CA ILE A 158 -0.93 20.24 8.16
C ILE A 158 -0.21 19.61 6.96
N ARG A 159 -0.97 19.26 5.92
CA ARG A 159 -0.47 18.52 4.74
C ARG A 159 0.75 19.12 4.05
N TRP A 160 0.79 20.44 3.88
CA TRP A 160 1.94 21.07 3.21
C TRP A 160 3.25 20.91 4.00
N LEU A 161 3.16 20.79 5.33
CA LEU A 161 4.32 20.58 6.19
C LEU A 161 4.81 19.13 6.11
N GLU A 162 3.88 18.17 6.07
CA GLU A 162 4.16 16.74 5.85
C GLU A 162 4.84 16.52 4.49
N TRP A 163 4.29 17.15 3.45
CA TRP A 163 4.88 17.19 2.12
C TRP A 163 6.28 17.80 2.13
N LEU A 164 6.45 18.98 2.75
CA LEU A 164 7.74 19.65 2.81
C LEU A 164 8.78 18.84 3.56
N MET A 165 8.38 18.16 4.64
CA MET A 165 9.24 17.25 5.40
C MET A 165 9.79 16.13 4.51
N VAL A 166 8.92 15.43 3.77
CA VAL A 166 9.33 14.33 2.88
C VAL A 166 10.20 14.85 1.73
N VAL A 167 9.81 15.96 1.10
CA VAL A 167 10.60 16.57 0.01
C VAL A 167 11.98 16.98 0.49
N PHE A 168 12.07 17.67 1.63
CA PHE A 168 13.35 18.14 2.16
C PHE A 168 14.22 16.97 2.64
N LEU A 169 13.69 16.10 3.50
CA LEU A 169 14.48 15.02 4.09
C LEU A 169 14.82 13.94 3.05
N GLY A 170 13.85 13.50 2.26
CA GLY A 170 14.03 12.44 1.26
C GLY A 170 14.72 12.91 -0.01
N GLY A 171 14.40 14.11 -0.50
CA GLY A 171 14.93 14.64 -1.76
C GLY A 171 16.27 15.37 -1.63
N TRP A 172 16.57 15.96 -0.47
CA TRP A 172 17.77 16.78 -0.29
C TRP A 172 18.74 16.22 0.76
N VAL A 173 18.25 15.81 1.93
CA VAL A 173 19.12 15.38 3.04
C VAL A 173 19.61 13.94 2.85
N ALA A 174 18.72 12.99 2.57
CA ALA A 174 19.10 11.59 2.42
C ALA A 174 20.17 11.35 1.33
N PRO A 175 20.10 11.95 0.12
CA PRO A 175 21.10 11.73 -0.92
C PRO A 175 22.51 12.20 -0.54
N VAL A 176 22.61 13.29 0.25
CA VAL A 176 23.92 13.81 0.69
C VAL A 176 24.46 13.10 1.92
N ALA A 177 23.57 12.52 2.73
CA ALA A 177 23.93 11.78 3.95
C ALA A 177 24.52 10.38 3.65
N ARG A 178 24.47 9.90 2.40
CA ARG A 178 24.93 8.57 1.98
C ARG A 178 24.30 7.43 2.80
N VAL A 179 23.01 7.57 3.10
CA VAL A 179 22.17 6.54 3.72
C VAL A 179 21.67 5.51 2.70
#